data_AF-A0A9W5J4Q2-F1
#
_entry.id   AF-A0A9W5J4Q2-F1
#
_cell.length_a   1.000
_cell.length_b   1.000
_cell.length_c   1.000
_cell.angle_alpha   90.00
_cell.angle_beta   90.00
_cell.angle_gamma   90.00
#
_symmetry.space_group_name_H-M   'P 1'
#
loop_
_entity.id
_entity.type
_entity.pdbx_description
1 polymer ?
#
loop_
_entity_poly.entity_id
_entity_poly.type
_entity_poly.pdbx_seq_one_letter_code
_entity_poly.pdbx_strand_id
1 'polypeptide(L)'
;MKNFSLTNKGKVHWWLKNKDMLKEKYDAPGTGKDAFFEIIFWYFGAGYVETDGYDRLCFDDLEPTLNCIDKDKAFTVWQDRYKNTVVIFRDGQYRLGEKGELIKYL
;
A
#
# COMPACT_ATOMS: atom_id res chain seq x y z
N MET A 1 9.87 -11.56 9.68
CA MET A 1 9.90 -11.07 8.28
C MET A 1 11.35 -10.68 7.96
N LYS A 2 12.01 -11.33 7.00
CA LYS A 2 13.32 -10.87 6.51
C LYS A 2 13.07 -9.84 5.41
N ASN A 3 13.37 -8.57 5.72
CA ASN A 3 13.54 -7.40 4.85
C ASN A 3 12.45 -7.16 3.79
N PHE A 4 11.47 -6.32 4.13
CA PHE A 4 10.64 -5.66 3.12
C PHE A 4 11.57 -4.96 2.11
N SER A 5 11.49 -5.33 0.84
CA SER A 5 12.44 -4.86 -0.16
C SER A 5 12.28 -3.36 -0.39
N LEU A 6 13.40 -2.64 -0.40
CA LEU A 6 13.40 -1.19 -0.63
C LEU A 6 13.22 -0.83 -2.11
N THR A 7 13.53 -1.75 -3.03
CA THR A 7 13.37 -1.51 -4.48
C THR A 7 11.92 -1.61 -4.92
N ASN A 8 11.52 -0.77 -5.89
CA ASN A 8 10.18 -0.80 -6.50
C ASN A 8 9.79 -2.21 -6.99
N LYS A 9 10.71 -2.90 -7.67
CA LYS A 9 10.51 -4.29 -8.13
C LYS A 9 10.26 -5.25 -6.97
N GLY A 10 11.02 -5.14 -5.89
CA GLY A 10 10.85 -6.02 -4.74
C GLY A 10 9.57 -5.75 -3.95
N LYS A 11 9.14 -4.48 -3.84
CA LYS A 11 7.84 -4.09 -3.27
C LYS A 11 6.69 -4.75 -4.03
N VAL A 12 6.74 -4.68 -5.36
CA VAL A 12 5.73 -5.31 -6.24
C VAL A 12 5.76 -6.83 -6.16
N HIS A 13 6.95 -7.43 -6.16
CA HIS A 13 7.07 -8.88 -6.01
C HIS A 13 6.50 -9.35 -4.67
N TRP A 14 6.77 -8.60 -3.59
CA TRP A 14 6.17 -8.87 -2.28
C TRP A 14 4.64 -8.76 -2.36
N TRP A 15 4.10 -7.70 -2.95
CA TRP A 15 2.65 -7.54 -3.14
C TRP A 15 2.04 -8.74 -3.88
N LEU A 16 2.60 -9.09 -5.04
CA LEU A 16 2.12 -10.20 -5.87
C LEU A 16 2.13 -11.54 -5.13
N LYS A 17 3.14 -11.76 -4.27
CA LYS A 17 3.25 -12.97 -3.46
C LYS A 17 2.28 -13.01 -2.28
N ASN A 18 1.87 -11.87 -1.73
CA ASN A 18 1.13 -11.79 -0.46
C ASN A 18 -0.33 -11.33 -0.61
N LYS A 19 -0.74 -10.81 -1.77
CA LYS A 19 -2.09 -10.27 -1.99
C LYS A 19 -3.21 -11.26 -1.63
N ASP A 20 -3.03 -12.55 -1.93
CA ASP A 20 -4.05 -13.58 -1.65
C ASP A 20 -4.18 -13.82 -0.14
N MET A 21 -3.07 -13.81 0.58
CA MET A 21 -3.06 -13.89 2.05
C MET A 21 -3.70 -12.64 2.67
N LEU A 22 -3.41 -11.45 2.15
CA LEU A 22 -4.04 -10.21 2.62
C LEU A 22 -5.56 -10.25 2.40
N LYS A 23 -5.99 -10.84 1.28
CA LYS A 23 -7.40 -11.01 0.96
C LYS A 23 -8.07 -11.99 1.92
N GLU A 24 -7.48 -13.14 2.16
CA GLU A 24 -8.02 -14.15 3.06
C GLU A 24 -8.13 -13.65 4.50
N LYS A 25 -7.09 -12.93 4.97
CA LYS A 25 -6.99 -12.54 6.38
C LYS A 25 -7.71 -11.24 6.73
N TYR A 26 -7.72 -10.27 5.81
CA TYR A 26 -8.18 -8.91 6.08
C TYR A 26 -9.26 -8.45 5.10
N ASP A 27 -9.75 -9.34 4.22
CA ASP A 27 -10.68 -9.01 3.13
C ASP A 27 -10.15 -7.94 2.15
N ALA A 28 -8.83 -7.75 2.08
CA ALA A 28 -8.18 -6.69 1.30
C ALA A 28 -7.33 -7.24 0.12
N PRO A 29 -7.53 -6.77 -1.12
CA PRO A 29 -8.49 -5.74 -1.52
C PRO A 29 -9.92 -6.26 -1.53
N GLY A 30 -10.86 -5.39 -1.16
CA GLY A 30 -12.29 -5.74 -1.11
C GLY A 30 -12.80 -6.30 -2.44
N THR A 31 -13.73 -7.27 -2.37
CA THR A 31 -14.37 -7.92 -3.53
C THR A 31 -15.62 -7.20 -3.99
N GLY A 32 -15.66 -5.86 -3.84
CA GLY A 32 -16.79 -5.04 -4.28
C GLY A 32 -17.13 -5.33 -5.75
N LYS A 33 -18.41 -5.18 -6.11
CA LYS A 33 -18.96 -5.57 -7.43
C LYS A 33 -18.15 -5.04 -8.62
N ASP A 34 -17.46 -3.91 -8.45
CA ASP A 34 -16.73 -3.23 -9.52
C ASP A 34 -15.24 -3.60 -9.58
N ALA A 35 -14.75 -4.50 -8.71
CA ALA A 35 -13.34 -4.91 -8.59
C ALA A 35 -12.33 -3.75 -8.44
N PHE A 36 -12.80 -2.54 -8.16
CA PHE A 36 -12.02 -1.34 -7.93
C PHE A 36 -11.47 -1.33 -6.50
N PHE A 37 -10.19 -0.97 -6.35
CA PHE A 37 -9.60 -0.79 -5.03
C PHE A 37 -8.39 0.15 -5.03
N GLU A 38 -8.08 0.69 -3.86
CA GLU A 38 -6.82 1.34 -3.55
C GLU A 38 -6.28 0.74 -2.24
N ILE A 39 -5.03 0.26 -2.27
CA ILE A 39 -4.30 -0.19 -1.08
C ILE A 39 -3.04 0.66 -0.95
N ILE A 40 -2.88 1.30 0.19
CA ILE A 40 -1.69 2.11 0.50
C ILE A 40 -0.87 1.36 1.55
N PHE A 41 0.39 1.08 1.21
CA PHE A 41 1.36 0.55 2.16
C PHE A 41 2.15 1.70 2.77
N TRP A 42 2.07 1.85 4.09
CA TRP A 42 2.82 2.85 4.85
C TRP A 42 4.07 2.21 5.45
N TYR A 43 5.16 2.97 5.51
CA TYR A 43 6.27 2.60 6.38
C TYR A 43 5.84 2.78 7.82
N PHE A 44 6.01 1.74 8.65
CA PHE A 44 5.64 1.83 10.06
C PHE A 44 6.62 2.70 10.86
N GLY A 45 7.83 2.94 10.35
CA GLY A 45 8.80 3.88 10.93
C GLY A 45 9.12 3.56 12.38
N ALA A 46 8.92 4.55 13.26
CA ALA A 46 9.12 4.43 14.71
C ALA A 46 7.97 3.69 15.44
N GLY A 47 6.97 3.21 14.70
CA GLY A 47 5.73 2.67 15.24
C GLY A 47 4.69 3.75 15.44
N TYR A 48 3.76 3.53 16.37
CA TYR A 48 2.79 4.55 16.74
C TYR A 48 3.47 5.69 17.51
N VAL A 49 3.18 6.91 17.09
CA VAL A 49 3.73 8.16 17.60
C VAL A 49 2.60 9.12 17.97
N GLU A 50 2.92 10.17 18.71
CA GLU A 50 1.95 11.20 19.06
C GLU A 50 1.51 11.99 17.82
N THR A 51 0.33 12.62 17.88
CA THR A 51 -0.03 13.60 16.85
C THR A 51 0.95 14.78 16.90
N ASP A 52 1.31 15.31 15.73
CA ASP A 52 2.03 16.58 15.62
C ASP A 52 1.06 17.77 15.46
N GLY A 53 -0.25 17.50 15.40
CA GLY A 53 -1.28 18.49 15.10
C GLY A 53 -1.36 18.89 13.63
N TYR A 54 -0.59 18.24 12.75
CA TYR A 54 -0.48 18.56 11.33
C TYR A 54 -0.88 17.38 10.44
N ASP A 55 0.07 16.60 9.92
CA ASP A 55 -0.16 15.72 8.78
C ASP A 55 0.03 14.23 9.07
N ARG A 56 0.32 13.86 10.32
CA ARG A 56 0.38 12.45 10.73
C ARG A 56 -0.94 11.73 10.46
N LEU A 57 -0.83 10.45 10.07
CA LEU A 57 -1.99 9.60 9.88
C LEU A 57 -2.39 9.00 11.23
N CYS A 58 -3.46 9.53 11.82
CA CYS A 58 -3.99 9.08 13.11
C CYS A 58 -5.17 8.12 12.92
N PHE A 59 -5.29 7.18 13.83
CA PHE A 59 -6.30 6.13 13.82
C PHE A 59 -7.26 6.33 15.00
N ASP A 60 -8.56 6.47 14.70
CA ASP A 60 -9.60 6.75 15.70
C ASP A 60 -9.94 5.55 16.57
N ASP A 61 -9.59 4.34 16.13
CA ASP A 61 -9.79 3.08 16.84
C ASP A 61 -8.65 2.74 17.83
N LEU A 62 -7.63 3.61 17.94
CA LEU A 62 -6.54 3.49 18.90
C LEU A 62 -6.60 4.63 19.94
N GLU A 63 -6.37 4.29 21.21
CA GLU A 63 -6.36 5.25 22.31
C GLU A 63 -5.15 6.22 22.20
N PRO A 64 -5.36 7.56 22.31
CA PRO A 64 -4.28 8.55 22.38
C PRO A 64 -3.36 8.34 23.62
N THR A 65 -2.13 8.86 23.65
CA THR A 65 -1.52 9.82 22.70
C THR A 65 -0.80 9.15 21.52
N LEU A 66 -0.43 7.87 21.61
CA LEU A 66 0.32 7.14 20.58
C LEU A 66 -0.62 6.42 19.61
N ASN A 67 -1.39 7.18 18.84
CA ASN A 67 -2.38 6.65 17.90
C ASN A 67 -2.14 7.07 16.44
N CYS A 68 -0.97 7.62 16.12
CA CYS A 68 -0.64 8.10 14.79
C CYS A 68 0.60 7.41 14.21
N ILE A 69 0.78 7.46 12.89
CA ILE A 69 2.03 7.10 12.21
C ILE A 69 2.52 8.27 11.33
N ASP A 70 3.82 8.30 11.06
CA ASP A 70 4.38 9.21 10.07
C ASP A 70 3.79 8.90 8.69
N LYS A 71 3.45 9.93 7.93
CA LYS A 71 2.77 9.81 6.63
C LYS A 71 3.74 9.48 5.48
N ASP A 72 4.59 8.48 5.69
CA ASP A 72 5.57 8.02 4.70
C ASP A 72 5.07 6.77 3.96
N LYS A 73 4.63 6.95 2.70
CA LYS A 73 4.12 5.86 1.86
C LYS A 73 5.28 5.03 1.31
N ALA A 74 5.21 3.72 1.52
CA ALA A 74 6.07 2.78 0.81
C ALA A 74 5.71 2.69 -0.67
N PHE A 75 4.42 2.47 -0.98
CA PHE A 75 3.83 2.48 -2.33
C PHE A 75 2.31 2.30 -2.24
N THR A 76 1.59 2.64 -3.32
CA THR A 76 0.16 2.37 -3.49
C THR A 76 -0.06 1.34 -4.59
N VAL A 77 -1.02 0.44 -4.41
CA VAL A 77 -1.58 -0.41 -5.46
C VAL A 77 -3.00 0.04 -5.72
N TRP A 78 -3.28 0.46 -6.95
CA TRP A 78 -4.58 0.93 -7.37
C TRP A 78 -5.06 0.08 -8.54
N GLN A 79 -6.33 -0.36 -8.51
CA GLN A 79 -6.94 -1.10 -9.60
C GLN A 79 -8.23 -0.40 -10.04
N ASP A 80 -8.35 -0.15 -11.34
CA ASP A 80 -9.58 0.40 -11.92
C ASP A 80 -10.68 -0.65 -12.07
N ARG A 81 -11.86 -0.20 -12.51
CA ARG A 81 -13.02 -1.07 -12.76
C ARG A 81 -12.84 -2.04 -13.93
N TYR A 82 -11.82 -1.83 -14.77
CA TYR A 82 -11.45 -2.67 -15.90
C TYR A 82 -10.29 -3.61 -15.57
N LYS A 83 -9.92 -3.73 -14.29
CA LYS A 83 -8.81 -4.55 -13.77
C LYS A 83 -7.42 -4.11 -14.25
N ASN A 84 -7.27 -2.88 -14.73
CA ASN A 84 -5.95 -2.31 -14.93
C ASN A 84 -5.36 -1.93 -13.58
N THR A 85 -4.17 -2.45 -13.29
CA THR A 85 -3.46 -2.14 -12.04
C THR A 85 -2.37 -1.11 -12.29
N VAL A 86 -2.35 -0.06 -11.48
CA VAL A 86 -1.28 0.93 -11.40
C VAL A 86 -0.62 0.83 -10.03
N VAL A 87 0.71 0.85 -10.01
CA VAL A 87 1.52 0.92 -8.80
C VAL A 87 2.17 2.29 -8.74
N ILE A 88 1.95 2.98 -7.64
CA ILE A 88 2.42 4.35 -7.44
C ILE A 88 3.55 4.32 -6.41
N PHE A 89 4.72 4.77 -6.83
CA PHE A 89 5.88 4.98 -5.99
C PHE A 89 6.17 6.48 -5.85
N ARG A 90 7.13 6.83 -5.00
CA ARG A 90 7.57 8.23 -4.86
C ARG A 90 8.15 8.81 -6.16
N ASP A 91 8.76 7.97 -6.99
CA ASP A 91 9.47 8.36 -8.22
C ASP A 91 8.62 8.25 -9.50
N GLY A 92 7.38 7.78 -9.42
CA GLY A 92 6.48 7.72 -10.57
C GLY A 92 5.36 6.70 -10.46
N GLN A 93 4.55 6.65 -11.51
CA GLN A 93 3.43 5.70 -11.62
C GLN A 93 3.72 4.69 -12.73
N TYR A 94 3.40 3.44 -12.44
CA TYR A 94 3.72 2.33 -13.33
C TYR A 94 2.50 1.44 -13.51
N ARG A 95 2.16 1.11 -14.75
CA ARG A 95 1.21 0.04 -15.03
C ARG A 95 1.87 -1.29 -14.69
N LEU A 96 1.16 -2.12 -13.92
CA LEU A 96 1.57 -3.47 -13.61
C LEU A 96 1.14 -4.39 -14.76
N GLY A 97 2.11 -4.99 -15.43
CA GLY A 97 1.84 -5.99 -16.45
C GLY A 97 1.60 -7.39 -15.86
N GLU A 98 1.20 -8.33 -16.70
CA GLU A 98 0.70 -9.64 -16.25
C GLU A 98 1.78 -10.50 -15.57
N LYS A 99 3.05 -10.31 -15.92
CA LYS A 99 4.19 -11.05 -15.34
C LYS A 99 4.85 -10.27 -14.19
N GLY A 100 4.24 -9.18 -13.73
CA GLY A 100 4.78 -8.32 -12.67
C GLY A 100 5.81 -7.31 -13.15
N GLU A 101 5.89 -7.06 -14.46
CA GLU A 101 6.66 -5.98 -15.05
C GLU A 101 6.06 -4.60 -14.70
N LEU A 102 6.94 -3.62 -14.53
CA LEU A 102 6.55 -2.23 -14.29
C LEU A 102 6.78 -1.44 -15.58
N ILE A 103 5.68 -1.04 -16.21
CA ILE A 103 5.68 -0.24 -17.44
C ILE A 103 5.40 1.20 -17.02
N LYS A 104 6.33 2.12 -17.27
CA LYS A 104 6.16 3.52 -16.88
C LYS A 104 4.88 4.09 -17.49
N TYR A 105 4.04 4.67 -16.65
CA TYR A 105 2.74 5.23 -17.02
C TYR A 105 2.79 6.76 -17.03
N LEU A 106 3.27 7.36 -15.92
CA LEU A 106 3.52 8.79 -15.74
C LEU A 106 4.86 8.99 -15.03
#